data_AF-A0A4P5QNZ1-F1
#
_entry.id   AF-A0A4P5QNZ1-F1
#
_cell.length_a   1.000
_cell.length_b   1.000
_cell.length_c   1.000
_cell.angle_alpha   90.00
_cell.angle_beta   90.00
_cell.angle_gamma   90.00
#
_symmetry.space_group_name_H-M   'P 1'
#
loop_
_entity.id
_entity.type
_entity.pdbx_description
1 polymer ?
#
loop_
_entity_poly.entity_id
_entity_poly.type
_entity_poly.pdbx_seq_one_letter_code
_entity_poly.pdbx_strand_id
1 'polypeptide(L)'
;MGRFVFALLAVWIGADSVWADVTLAKIFCDHAVLQRDLPVPVWGTAEPGEQVTVKVGRAQASAPADAQGKWMVRLPAMKMNTAGQEMVVAGKNTVTVKDVLIGDVWICGGQSNMGLPLSSCDAKDDIASADFPTLRVLRRRC
;
A
#
# COMPACT_ATOMS: atom_id res chain seq x y z
N MET A 1 26.04 -2.34 -67.10
CA MET A 1 25.95 -3.01 -65.79
C MET A 1 26.21 -2.01 -64.68
N GLY A 2 25.16 -1.41 -64.10
CA GLY A 2 25.28 -0.50 -62.95
C GLY A 2 25.14 -1.27 -61.64
N ARG A 3 26.14 -1.19 -60.76
CA ARG A 3 26.11 -1.80 -59.41
C ARG A 3 25.52 -0.77 -58.44
N PHE A 4 24.30 -1.02 -57.95
CA PHE A 4 23.74 -0.28 -56.82
C PHE A 4 24.27 -0.88 -55.51
N VAL A 5 25.01 -0.08 -54.74
CA VAL A 5 25.46 -0.41 -53.38
C VAL A 5 24.39 0.11 -52.41
N PHE A 6 23.61 -0.78 -51.81
CA PHE A 6 22.71 -0.43 -50.72
C PHE A 6 23.51 -0.35 -49.41
N ALA A 7 23.65 0.85 -48.86
CA ALA A 7 24.18 1.07 -47.53
C ALA A 7 23.09 0.79 -46.49
N LEU A 8 23.27 -0.26 -45.68
CA LEU A 8 22.42 -0.57 -44.53
C LEU A 8 22.77 0.39 -43.38
N LEU A 9 21.88 1.36 -43.11
CA LEU A 9 21.91 2.15 -41.87
C LEU A 9 21.45 1.27 -40.71
N ALA A 10 22.37 0.92 -39.81
CA ALA A 10 22.05 0.26 -38.55
C ALA A 10 21.49 1.29 -37.55
N VAL A 11 20.18 1.25 -37.31
CA VAL A 11 19.52 2.03 -36.26
C VAL A 11 19.77 1.33 -34.93
N TRP A 12 20.61 1.93 -34.08
CA TRP A 12 20.79 1.51 -32.70
C TRP A 12 19.60 1.97 -31.87
N ILE A 13 18.70 1.04 -31.54
CA ILE A 13 17.64 1.27 -30.55
C ILE A 13 18.31 1.12 -29.18
N GLY A 14 18.62 2.25 -28.54
CA GLY A 14 18.99 2.26 -27.13
C GLY A 14 17.79 1.78 -26.30
N ALA A 15 17.98 0.74 -25.49
CA ALA A 15 16.98 0.33 -24.52
C ALA A 15 17.03 1.31 -23.35
N ASP A 16 16.14 2.30 -23.34
CA ASP A 16 15.88 3.09 -22.14
C ASP A 16 15.34 2.13 -21.07
N SER A 17 16.08 2.03 -19.96
CA SER A 17 15.61 1.29 -18.79
C SER A 17 14.44 2.07 -18.21
N VAL A 18 13.21 1.56 -18.38
CA VAL A 18 12.04 2.10 -17.69
C VAL A 18 12.13 1.63 -16.24
N TRP A 19 12.50 2.55 -15.35
CA TRP A 19 12.56 2.29 -13.92
C TRP A 19 11.14 2.16 -13.37
N ALA A 20 10.85 1.08 -12.65
CA ALA A 20 9.53 0.87 -12.06
C ALA A 20 9.57 1.35 -10.61
N ASP A 21 8.87 2.46 -10.34
CA ASP A 21 8.72 2.97 -8.98
C ASP A 21 8.18 1.89 -8.03
N VAL A 22 8.66 1.91 -6.79
CA VAL A 22 8.02 1.17 -5.70
C VAL A 22 6.57 1.61 -5.59
N THR A 23 5.68 0.64 -5.67
CA THR A 23 4.26 0.80 -5.39
C THR A 23 3.87 -0.04 -4.19
N LEU A 24 2.79 0.36 -3.55
CA LEU A 24 2.22 -0.32 -2.39
C LEU A 24 0.84 -0.86 -2.75
N ALA A 25 0.47 -2.02 -2.20
CA ALA A 25 -0.86 -2.56 -2.42
C ALA A 25 -1.94 -1.59 -1.93
N LYS A 26 -3.01 -1.44 -2.71
CA LYS A 26 -4.07 -0.42 -2.51
C LYS A 26 -4.81 -0.49 -1.18
N ILE A 27 -4.72 -1.59 -0.43
CA ILE A 27 -5.32 -1.69 0.91
C ILE A 27 -4.59 -0.83 1.94
N PHE A 28 -3.33 -0.48 1.66
CA PHE A 28 -2.51 0.35 2.51
C PHE A 28 -2.60 1.79 2.03
N CYS A 29 -3.43 2.59 2.70
CA CYS A 29 -3.56 4.00 2.38
C CYS A 29 -3.89 4.81 3.61
N ASP A 30 -4.03 6.12 3.41
CA ASP A 30 -4.21 7.06 4.50
C ASP A 30 -5.40 6.63 5.36
N HIS A 31 -5.25 6.79 6.67
CA HIS A 31 -6.21 6.30 7.65
C HIS A 31 -6.33 4.76 7.71
N ALA A 32 -5.36 3.98 7.26
CA ALA A 32 -5.39 2.52 7.46
C ALA A 32 -5.27 2.11 8.94
N VAL A 33 -5.74 0.90 9.25
CA VAL A 33 -5.49 0.20 10.53
C VAL A 33 -4.73 -1.08 10.24
N LEU A 34 -3.57 -1.28 10.88
CA LEU A 34 -2.79 -2.50 10.83
C LEU A 34 -3.05 -3.36 12.07
N GLN A 35 -3.06 -4.68 11.91
CA GLN A 35 -3.32 -5.62 12.99
C GLN A 35 -2.25 -5.53 14.09
N ARG A 36 -2.68 -5.38 15.35
CA ARG A 36 -1.80 -5.42 16.54
C ARG A 36 -1.44 -6.84 16.95
N ASP A 37 -0.37 -6.95 17.74
CA ASP A 37 0.07 -8.17 18.43
C ASP A 37 0.40 -9.38 17.52
N LEU A 38 0.43 -9.19 16.20
CA LEU A 38 0.81 -10.18 15.20
C LEU A 38 1.76 -9.56 14.17
N PRO A 39 2.68 -10.35 13.55
CA PRO A 39 3.49 -9.86 12.44
C PRO A 39 2.61 -9.41 11.26
N VAL A 40 2.86 -8.20 10.75
CA VAL A 40 2.04 -7.58 9.70
C VAL A 40 2.73 -7.70 8.34
N PRO A 41 2.16 -8.45 7.38
CA PRO A 41 2.66 -8.46 6.02
C PRO A 41 2.34 -7.12 5.34
N VAL A 42 3.34 -6.52 4.71
CA VAL A 42 3.20 -5.33 3.85
C VAL A 42 3.83 -5.65 2.51
N TRP A 43 3.15 -5.36 1.41
CA TRP A 43 3.55 -5.81 0.07
C TRP A 43 3.17 -4.82 -1.03
N GLY A 44 3.82 -4.98 -2.17
CA GLY A 44 3.60 -4.14 -3.34
C GLY A 44 4.44 -4.62 -4.53
N THR A 45 4.77 -3.70 -5.42
CA THR A 45 5.70 -3.97 -6.54
C THR A 45 6.88 -3.00 -6.52
N ALA A 46 7.99 -3.38 -7.12
CA ALA A 46 9.19 -2.58 -7.33
C ALA A 46 9.99 -3.22 -8.49
N GLU A 47 11.13 -2.66 -8.86
CA GLU A 47 12.01 -3.33 -9.80
C GLU A 47 12.56 -4.66 -9.23
N PRO A 48 12.74 -5.70 -10.06
CA PRO A 48 13.37 -6.94 -9.61
C PRO A 48 14.72 -6.72 -8.92
N GLY A 49 14.90 -7.30 -7.73
CA GLY A 49 16.10 -7.16 -6.91
C GLY A 49 16.20 -5.84 -6.13
N GLU A 50 15.27 -4.89 -6.31
CA GLU A 50 15.26 -3.65 -5.56
C GLU A 50 14.98 -3.90 -4.07
N GLN A 51 15.84 -3.36 -3.20
CA GLN A 51 15.67 -3.45 -1.76
C GLN A 51 14.57 -2.47 -1.30
N VAL A 52 13.44 -3.00 -0.84
CA VAL A 52 12.35 -2.20 -0.25
C VAL A 52 12.42 -2.29 1.27
N THR A 53 12.24 -1.16 1.93
CA THR A 53 12.19 -1.02 3.40
C THR A 53 10.87 -0.38 3.82
N VAL A 54 10.17 -1.00 4.76
CA VAL A 54 8.94 -0.44 5.34
C VAL A 54 9.20 -0.08 6.80
N LYS A 55 8.75 1.09 7.22
CA LYS A 55 8.84 1.58 8.59
C LYS A 55 7.49 2.10 9.07
N VAL A 56 7.11 1.70 10.29
CA VAL A 56 5.94 2.21 11.02
C VAL A 56 6.36 2.44 12.48
N GLY A 57 6.53 3.70 12.87
CA GLY A 57 7.04 4.05 14.20
C GLY A 57 8.42 3.44 14.46
N ARG A 58 8.49 2.52 15.42
CA ARG A 58 9.72 1.77 15.76
C ARG A 58 9.86 0.45 15.00
N ALA A 59 8.80 -0.03 14.36
CA ALA A 59 8.84 -1.26 13.58
C ALA A 59 9.43 -1.00 12.20
N GLN A 60 10.33 -1.87 11.74
CA GLN A 60 10.96 -1.78 10.43
C GLN A 60 11.28 -3.17 9.91
N ALA A 61 11.14 -3.37 8.61
CA ALA A 61 11.57 -4.58 7.92
C ALA A 61 11.93 -4.26 6.46
N SER A 62 12.80 -5.08 5.87
CA SER A 62 13.28 -4.89 4.50
C SER A 62 13.30 -6.23 3.76
N ALA A 63 12.96 -6.22 2.47
CA ALA A 63 13.07 -7.37 1.57
C ALA A 63 13.32 -6.89 0.12
N PRO A 64 14.10 -7.64 -0.68
CA PRO A 64 14.22 -7.35 -2.10
C PRO A 64 12.93 -7.73 -2.83
N ALA A 65 12.63 -7.05 -3.93
CA ALA A 65 11.63 -7.52 -4.88
C ALA A 65 12.13 -8.78 -5.60
N ASP A 66 11.22 -9.72 -5.84
CA ASP A 66 11.51 -10.95 -6.56
C ASP A 66 11.73 -10.70 -8.06
N ALA A 67 12.01 -11.76 -8.83
CA ALA A 67 12.22 -11.68 -10.27
C ALA A 67 10.99 -11.17 -11.05
N GLN A 68 9.80 -11.18 -10.43
CA GLN A 68 8.56 -10.67 -10.99
C GLN A 68 8.23 -9.25 -10.46
N GLY A 69 9.15 -8.63 -9.72
CA GLY A 69 9.00 -7.31 -9.15
C GLY A 69 8.04 -7.25 -7.96
N LYS A 70 7.62 -8.38 -7.38
CA LYS A 70 6.79 -8.40 -6.18
C LYS A 70 7.67 -8.41 -4.94
N TRP A 71 7.28 -7.66 -3.92
CA TRP A 71 7.98 -7.67 -2.64
C TRP A 71 6.97 -7.83 -1.50
N MET A 72 7.42 -8.44 -0.42
CA MET A 72 6.69 -8.49 0.84
C MET A 72 7.69 -8.43 2.00
N VAL A 73 7.40 -7.58 2.97
CA VAL A 73 8.06 -7.60 4.28
C VAL A 73 7.06 -8.04 5.34
N ARG A 74 7.57 -8.55 6.46
CA ARG A 74 6.77 -8.77 7.66
C ARG A 74 7.29 -7.86 8.75
N LEU A 75 6.52 -6.82 9.07
CA LEU A 75 6.81 -5.99 10.24
C LEU A 75 6.65 -6.84 11.50
N PRO A 76 7.49 -6.63 12.53
CA PRO A 76 7.31 -7.31 13.81
C PRO A 76 5.94 -6.96 14.43
N ALA A 77 5.49 -7.76 15.38
CA ALA A 77 4.26 -7.46 16.12
C ALA A 77 4.34 -6.09 16.80
N MET A 78 3.32 -5.27 16.59
CA MET A 78 3.23 -3.90 17.13
C MET A 78 2.12 -3.81 18.18
N LYS A 79 2.32 -2.95 19.18
CA LYS A 79 1.29 -2.62 20.17
C LYS A 79 0.33 -1.56 19.63
N MET A 80 -0.88 -1.53 20.18
CA MET A 80 -1.89 -0.58 19.75
C MET A 80 -1.43 0.88 19.92
N ASN A 81 -1.96 1.79 19.09
CA ASN A 81 -1.86 3.23 19.28
C ASN A 81 -3.25 3.87 19.14
N THR A 82 -3.36 5.12 19.62
CA THR A 82 -4.57 5.95 19.44
C THR A 82 -4.29 7.19 18.61
N ALA A 83 -3.03 7.63 18.55
CA ALA A 83 -2.57 8.69 17.65
C ALA A 83 -1.97 8.06 16.38
N GLY A 84 -2.46 8.50 15.22
CA GLY A 84 -1.96 8.10 13.91
C GLY A 84 -0.46 8.35 13.74
N GLN A 85 0.19 7.46 13.00
CA GLN A 85 1.60 7.58 12.63
C GLN A 85 1.81 7.37 11.13
N GLU A 86 2.95 7.78 10.61
CA GLU A 86 3.29 7.51 9.21
C GLU A 86 3.80 6.08 9.03
N MET A 87 3.37 5.45 7.94
CA MET A 87 4.05 4.30 7.35
C MET A 87 4.85 4.79 6.14
N VAL A 88 6.15 4.57 6.16
CA VAL A 88 7.06 4.97 5.08
C VAL A 88 7.57 3.71 4.40
N VAL A 89 7.43 3.65 3.08
CA VAL A 89 7.95 2.61 2.20
C VAL A 89 9.02 3.23 1.33
N ALA A 90 10.27 2.81 1.50
CA ALA A 90 11.43 3.36 0.81
C ALA A 90 12.11 2.29 -0.05
N GLY A 91 12.33 2.63 -1.32
CA GLY A 91 13.24 1.97 -2.25
C GLY A 91 13.99 3.04 -3.04
N LYS A 92 13.91 3.01 -4.36
CA LYS A 92 14.41 4.08 -5.25
C LYS A 92 13.57 5.35 -5.16
N ASN A 93 12.28 5.21 -4.90
CA ASN A 93 11.36 6.27 -4.51
C ASN A 93 10.82 6.02 -3.09
N THR A 94 10.07 6.99 -2.56
CA THR A 94 9.44 6.88 -1.24
C THR A 94 7.93 7.04 -1.37
N VAL A 95 7.18 6.14 -0.74
CA VAL A 95 5.72 6.22 -0.58
C VAL A 95 5.42 6.40 0.91
N THR A 96 4.66 7.44 1.25
CA THR A 96 4.23 7.70 2.64
C THR A 96 2.73 7.52 2.75
N VAL A 97 2.31 6.69 3.70
CA VAL A 97 0.92 6.52 4.10
C VAL A 97 0.71 7.20 5.45
N LYS A 98 -0.26 8.10 5.52
CA LYS A 98 -0.49 8.97 6.67
C LYS A 98 -1.56 8.44 7.60
N ASP A 99 -1.47 8.86 8.86
CA ASP A 99 -2.44 8.55 9.90
C ASP A 99 -2.74 7.04 9.99
N VAL A 100 -1.71 6.20 10.09
CA VAL A 100 -1.86 4.76 10.27
C VAL A 100 -2.07 4.44 11.75
N LEU A 101 -3.09 3.65 12.06
CA LEU A 101 -3.29 3.07 13.39
C LEU A 101 -2.82 1.62 13.43
N ILE A 102 -2.45 1.18 14.62
CA ILE A 102 -2.19 -0.21 15.00
C ILE A 102 -3.33 -0.61 15.96
N GLY A 103 -4.11 -1.61 15.59
CA GLY A 103 -5.34 -1.98 16.30
C GLY A 103 -5.90 -3.32 15.87
N ASP A 104 -7.15 -3.57 16.20
CA ASP A 104 -7.86 -4.78 15.77
C ASP A 104 -8.49 -4.57 14.38
N VAL A 105 -8.28 -5.54 13.48
CA VAL A 105 -8.87 -5.53 12.13
C VAL A 105 -9.97 -6.59 12.07
N TRP A 106 -11.20 -6.13 11.84
CA TRP A 106 -12.38 -6.98 11.81
C TRP A 106 -12.88 -7.17 10.38
N ILE A 107 -13.31 -8.39 10.05
CA ILE A 107 -14.14 -8.65 8.88
C ILE A 107 -15.58 -8.74 9.38
N CYS A 108 -16.37 -7.72 9.05
CA CYS A 108 -17.78 -7.70 9.40
C CYS A 108 -18.60 -8.44 8.33
N GLY A 109 -19.46 -9.35 8.75
CA GLY A 109 -20.41 -10.07 7.90
C GLY A 109 -21.83 -9.96 8.46
N GLY A 110 -22.82 -9.85 7.57
CA GLY A 110 -24.21 -9.63 7.95
C GLY A 110 -25.16 -9.57 6.75
N GLN A 111 -26.38 -9.08 6.98
CA GLN A 111 -27.37 -8.86 5.93
C GLN A 111 -26.92 -7.81 4.89
N SER A 112 -27.55 -7.80 3.72
CA SER A 112 -27.17 -6.93 2.58
C SER A 112 -27.19 -5.43 2.88
N ASN A 113 -27.91 -5.00 3.91
CA ASN A 113 -28.01 -3.62 4.35
C ASN A 113 -26.93 -3.19 5.36
N MET A 114 -26.09 -4.11 5.88
CA MET A 114 -25.06 -3.80 6.89
C MET A 114 -24.01 -2.79 6.40
N GLY A 115 -23.80 -2.69 5.10
CA GLY A 115 -22.88 -1.72 4.49
C GLY A 115 -23.52 -0.38 4.15
N LEU A 116 -24.81 -0.19 4.41
CA LEU A 116 -25.48 1.08 4.11
C LEU A 116 -25.07 2.15 5.13
N PRO A 117 -24.90 3.41 4.71
CA PRO A 117 -24.64 4.50 5.64
C PRO A 117 -25.87 4.75 6.53
N LEU A 118 -25.66 5.12 7.80
CA LEU A 118 -26.75 5.45 8.73
C LEU A 118 -27.67 6.56 8.20
N SER A 119 -27.17 7.45 7.35
CA SER A 119 -27.97 8.50 6.70
C SER A 119 -29.08 7.97 5.78
N SER A 120 -29.06 6.68 5.44
CA SER A 120 -30.14 6.00 4.70
C SER A 120 -31.19 5.35 5.60
N CYS A 121 -31.07 5.53 6.92
CA CYS A 121 -31.95 4.98 7.95
C CYS A 121 -32.51 6.10 8.85
N ASP A 122 -33.47 5.76 9.72
CA ASP A 122 -33.94 6.67 10.77
C ASP A 122 -32.99 6.63 11.98
N ALA A 123 -31.83 7.29 11.83
CA ALA A 123 -30.70 7.19 12.76
C ALA A 123 -30.06 8.55 13.09
N LYS A 124 -30.89 9.62 13.17
CA LYS A 124 -30.38 11.00 13.35
C LYS A 124 -29.56 11.17 14.64
N ASP A 125 -30.05 10.61 15.75
CA ASP A 125 -29.38 10.72 17.05
C ASP A 125 -28.08 9.90 17.09
N ASP A 126 -28.06 8.74 16.45
CA ASP A 126 -26.85 7.91 16.31
C ASP A 126 -25.79 8.63 15.49
N ILE A 127 -26.17 9.28 14.38
CA ILE A 127 -25.24 10.07 13.55
C ILE A 127 -24.70 11.26 14.34
N ALA A 128 -25.56 11.95 15.08
CA ALA A 128 -25.16 13.12 15.87
C ALA A 128 -24.20 12.78 17.03
N SER A 129 -24.34 11.58 17.60
CA SER A 129 -23.50 11.09 18.71
C SER A 129 -22.28 10.28 18.26
N ALA A 130 -22.15 10.00 16.95
CA ALA A 130 -21.04 9.21 16.42
C ALA A 130 -19.71 9.98 16.49
N ASP A 131 -18.93 9.73 17.55
CA ASP A 131 -17.56 10.23 17.72
C ASP A 131 -16.61 9.07 17.99
N PHE A 132 -16.19 8.39 16.91
CA PHE A 132 -15.32 7.23 16.97
C PHE A 132 -14.05 7.45 16.13
N PRO A 133 -13.14 8.35 16.54
CA PRO A 133 -11.99 8.78 15.72
C PRO A 133 -11.00 7.64 15.40
N THR A 134 -11.03 6.55 16.17
CA THR A 134 -10.19 5.37 15.96
C THR A 134 -10.89 4.25 15.18
N LEU A 135 -12.20 4.35 14.93
CA LEU A 135 -12.94 3.36 14.15
C LEU A 135 -12.86 3.72 12.66
N ARG A 136 -12.42 2.77 11.83
CA ARG A 136 -12.17 3.02 10.41
C ARG A 136 -12.75 1.91 9.55
N VAL A 137 -13.38 2.31 8.45
CA VAL A 137 -13.95 1.40 7.45
C VAL A 137 -13.01 1.37 6.26
N LEU A 138 -12.61 0.16 5.84
CA LEU A 138 -11.83 -0.03 4.62
C LEU A 138 -12.62 0.52 3.42
N ARG A 139 -12.09 1.56 2.79
CA ARG A 139 -12.68 2.13 1.58
C ARG A 139 -12.24 1.33 0.36
N ARG A 140 -13.15 1.15 -0.60
CA ARG A 140 -12.87 0.41 -1.85
C ARG A 140 -11.85 1.13 -2.75
N ARG A 141 -11.60 2.40 -2.49
CA ARG A 141 -10.60 3.20 -3.17
C ARG A 141 -9.88 4.05 -2.14
N CYS A 142 -8.57 4.01 -2.29
CA CYS A 142 -7.68 5.10 -2.02
C CYS A 142 -7.42 5.72 -3.42
#